data_AF-A0A8B6F3L4-F1
#
_entry.id   AF-A0A8B6F3L4-F1
#
_cell.length_a   1.000
_cell.length_b   1.000
_cell.length_c   1.000
_cell.angle_alpha   90.00
_cell.angle_beta   90.00
_cell.angle_gamma   90.00
#
_symmetry.space_group_name_H-M   'P 1'
#
loop_
_entity.id
_entity.type
_entity.pdbx_description
1 polymer ?
#
loop_
_entity_poly.entity_id
_entity_poly.type
_entity_poly.pdbx_seq_one_letter_code
_entity_poly.pdbx_strand_id
1 'polypeptide(L)'
;MEGPWNYQPCRNGHPFPMRKADTCLDFLCKYCGKTLNVFTYHRCYAVNAYCYKCRHHGHFARMCNFHVKSCEIRKPKKKSKSKIQRDSDRMRTFIEKKQMSQFPFQGLEDKEISSFTCSVQDESVKQHLNKLKESNRNFIKEISILKCENSKLDTVVKDNVILRNNLDKVNLERLEHGRIIQKIEHELAEHTVELKILKRK
;
A
#
# COMPACT_ATOMS: atom_id res chain seq x y z
N MET A 1 19.04 -9.88 30.71
CA MET A 1 17.70 -9.27 30.85
C MET A 1 17.92 -7.77 30.91
N GLU A 2 17.86 -7.11 29.76
CA GLU A 2 17.96 -5.65 29.66
C GLU A 2 16.59 -5.13 29.19
N GLY A 3 16.05 -4.17 29.93
CA GLY A 3 14.66 -3.71 29.83
C GLY A 3 14.36 -2.90 28.55
N PRO A 4 13.08 -2.75 28.20
CA PRO A 4 12.65 -2.16 26.93
C PRO A 4 12.69 -0.62 27.01
N TRP A 5 13.56 -0.03 26.20
CA TRP A 5 13.46 1.31 25.58
C TRP A 5 12.61 2.34 26.32
N ASN A 6 13.29 3.13 27.15
CA ASN A 6 12.83 4.45 27.60
C ASN A 6 12.68 5.37 26.37
N TYR A 7 11.47 5.53 25.86
CA TYR A 7 11.14 6.62 24.94
C TYR A 7 10.18 7.57 25.65
N GLN A 8 10.72 8.67 26.17
CA GLN A 8 9.92 9.74 26.73
C GLN A 8 9.17 10.46 25.60
N PRO A 9 7.83 10.51 25.60
CA PRO A 9 7.11 11.38 24.70
C PRO A 9 7.36 12.84 25.13
N CYS A 10 7.67 13.70 24.16
CA CYS A 10 7.77 15.13 24.42
C CYS A 10 6.39 15.63 24.92
N ARG A 11 6.31 16.01 26.20
CA ARG A 11 5.06 16.38 26.90
C ARG A 11 4.40 17.65 26.38
N ASN A 12 5.09 18.41 25.54
CA ASN A 12 4.59 19.65 24.99
C ASN A 12 4.37 19.43 23.50
N GLY A 13 3.11 19.49 23.05
CA GLY A 13 2.68 19.32 21.66
C GLY A 13 3.19 20.42 20.72
N HIS A 14 4.50 20.64 20.69
CA HIS A 14 5.15 21.54 19.76
C HIS A 14 5.15 20.90 18.36
N PRO A 15 4.77 21.67 17.34
CA PRO A 15 5.01 21.27 15.97
C PRO A 15 6.53 21.32 15.76
N PHE A 16 7.19 20.19 15.59
CA PHE A 16 8.59 20.20 15.16
C PHE A 16 8.68 20.94 13.81
N PRO A 17 9.44 22.05 13.70
CA PRO A 17 9.79 22.59 12.40
C PRO A 17 10.79 21.62 11.80
N MET A 18 10.28 20.64 11.04
CA MET A 18 11.14 19.77 10.27
C MET A 18 11.93 20.64 9.29
N ARG A 19 13.26 20.58 9.35
CA ARG A 19 14.12 21.25 8.39
C ARG A 19 13.83 20.67 7.00
N LYS A 20 13.79 21.54 5.97
CA LYS A 20 13.44 21.20 4.57
C LYS A 20 14.17 19.95 4.04
N ALA A 21 15.38 19.67 4.53
CA ALA A 21 16.20 18.54 4.12
C ALA A 21 15.65 17.15 4.52
N ASP A 22 14.82 17.06 5.57
CA ASP A 22 14.38 15.77 6.12
C ASP A 22 13.00 15.32 5.63
N THR A 23 12.25 16.19 4.92
CA THR A 23 10.83 15.99 4.61
C THR A 23 10.46 15.69 3.17
N CYS A 24 11.32 15.95 2.18
CA CYS A 24 10.84 16.15 0.81
C CYS A 24 11.62 15.32 -0.21
N LEU A 25 11.07 14.16 -0.60
CA LEU A 25 11.13 13.80 -2.02
C LEU A 25 9.92 14.48 -2.66
N ASP A 26 10.16 15.31 -3.69
CA ASP A 26 9.16 15.79 -4.64
C ASP A 26 7.87 16.39 -4.04
N PHE A 27 8.00 17.40 -3.18
CA PHE A 27 6.86 18.13 -2.59
C PHE A 27 5.87 17.26 -1.80
N LEU A 28 6.25 16.06 -1.37
CA LEU A 28 5.39 15.18 -0.57
C LEU A 28 6.00 14.94 0.80
N CYS A 29 5.17 15.01 1.85
CA CYS A 29 5.58 14.63 3.19
C CYS A 29 5.85 13.12 3.26
N LYS A 30 7.10 12.73 3.53
CA LYS A 30 7.52 11.32 3.64
C LYS A 30 6.73 10.48 4.66
N TYR A 31 6.13 11.15 5.65
CA TYR A 31 5.43 10.50 6.77
C TYR A 31 3.91 10.35 6.55
N CYS A 32 3.26 11.37 5.99
CA CYS A 32 1.80 11.36 5.78
C CYS A 32 1.35 11.25 4.32
N GLY A 33 2.25 11.50 3.36
CA GLY A 33 1.99 11.47 1.93
C GLY A 33 1.20 12.66 1.39
N LYS A 34 1.01 13.73 2.18
CA LYS A 34 0.35 14.96 1.70
C LYS A 34 1.33 15.83 0.94
N THR A 35 0.82 16.54 -0.07
CA THR A 35 1.58 17.57 -0.79
C THR A 35 1.91 18.73 0.15
N LEU A 36 3.17 19.13 0.11
CA LEU A 36 3.76 20.25 0.83
C LEU A 36 3.77 21.43 -0.13
N ASN A 37 3.03 22.48 0.19
CA ASN A 37 3.18 23.75 -0.53
C ASN A 37 4.43 24.45 0.04
N VAL A 38 5.30 24.96 -0.83
CA VAL A 38 6.63 25.50 -0.49
C VAL A 38 6.58 26.62 0.55
N PHE A 39 5.43 27.30 0.64
CA PHE A 39 5.21 28.47 1.48
C PHE A 39 4.39 28.20 2.76
N THR A 40 3.92 26.97 2.98
CA THR A 40 3.07 26.68 4.16
C THR A 40 3.72 25.69 5.12
N TYR A 41 3.62 26.01 6.40
CA TYR A 41 4.07 25.14 7.47
C TYR A 41 3.24 23.85 7.49
N HIS A 42 3.87 22.70 7.27
CA HIS A 42 3.17 21.42 7.26
C HIS A 42 3.15 20.77 8.65
N ARG A 43 1.96 20.74 9.25
CA ARG A 43 1.71 20.00 10.48
C ARG A 43 1.43 18.53 10.14
N CYS A 44 2.44 17.68 10.23
CA CYS A 44 2.32 16.26 9.95
C CYS A 44 1.65 15.52 11.12
N TYR A 45 0.39 15.11 10.95
CA TYR A 45 -0.32 14.29 11.94
C TYR A 45 0.20 12.86 12.05
N ALA A 46 1.04 12.42 11.12
CA ALA A 46 1.60 11.07 11.14
C ALA A 46 2.70 10.89 12.20
N VAL A 47 3.25 11.98 12.76
CA VAL A 47 4.33 11.93 13.76
C VAL A 47 3.95 11.08 14.98
N ASN A 48 2.70 11.20 15.46
CA ASN A 48 2.20 10.38 16.56
C ASN A 48 1.39 9.15 16.09
N ALA A 49 1.21 8.98 14.78
CA ALA A 49 0.46 7.86 14.25
C ALA A 49 1.25 6.55 14.40
N TYR A 50 0.57 5.51 14.85
CA TYR A 50 1.14 4.18 14.99
C TYR A 50 0.88 3.35 13.72
N CYS A 51 1.95 2.88 13.08
CA CYS A 51 1.84 2.03 11.90
C CYS A 51 1.56 0.57 12.29
N TYR A 52 0.41 0.01 11.90
CA TYR A 52 0.11 -1.40 12.20
C TYR A 52 0.92 -2.42 11.40
N LYS A 53 1.59 -2.01 10.30
CA LYS A 53 2.43 -2.91 9.48
C LYS A 53 3.78 -3.18 10.13
N CYS A 54 4.49 -2.14 10.56
CA CYS A 54 5.84 -2.26 11.13
C CYS A 54 5.89 -1.97 12.64
N ARG A 55 4.77 -1.57 13.27
CA ARG A 55 4.67 -1.25 14.70
C ARG A 55 5.52 -0.08 15.18
N HIS A 56 5.94 0.80 14.27
CA HIS A 56 6.65 2.04 14.59
C HIS A 56 5.74 3.26 14.49
N HIS A 57 6.06 4.29 15.29
CA HIS A 57 5.42 5.60 15.19
C HIS A 57 6.02 6.42 14.03
N GLY A 58 5.34 7.50 13.66
CA GLY A 58 5.87 8.49 12.72
C GLY A 58 5.35 8.37 11.30
N HIS A 59 4.55 7.37 10.93
CA HIS A 59 3.98 7.25 9.59
C HIS A 59 2.67 6.46 9.58
N PHE A 60 1.87 6.65 8.52
CA PHE A 60 0.70 5.80 8.28
C PHE A 60 1.09 4.49 7.61
N ALA A 61 0.33 3.42 7.85
CA ALA A 61 0.57 2.11 7.24
C ALA A 61 0.55 2.10 5.70
N ARG A 62 -0.14 3.05 5.07
CA ARG A 62 -0.11 3.24 3.61
C ARG A 62 1.23 3.75 3.09
N MET A 63 1.98 4.48 3.92
CA MET A 63 3.31 5.05 3.63
C MET A 63 4.45 4.19 4.19
N CYS A 64 4.14 2.97 4.65
CA CYS A 64 5.11 2.09 5.27
C CYS A 64 5.96 1.41 4.21
N ASN A 65 7.23 1.79 4.11
CA ASN A 65 8.21 1.17 3.21
C ASN A 65 8.70 -0.20 3.69
N PHE A 66 8.24 -0.65 4.85
CA PHE A 66 8.48 -2.01 5.30
C PHE A 66 7.69 -2.98 4.41
N HIS A 67 8.39 -3.54 3.42
CA HIS A 67 7.90 -4.66 2.62
C HIS A 67 7.84 -5.89 3.53
N VAL A 68 6.74 -6.06 4.25
CA VAL A 68 6.41 -7.35 4.83
C VAL A 68 6.30 -8.30 3.64
N LYS A 69 7.26 -9.23 3.49
CA LYS A 69 7.19 -10.35 2.53
C LYS A 69 5.88 -11.06 2.78
N SER A 70 4.84 -10.71 2.02
CA SER A 70 3.45 -11.04 2.27
C SER A 70 2.98 -10.71 3.71
N CYS A 71 1.81 -10.08 3.84
CA CYS A 71 0.98 -10.49 4.96
C CYS A 71 0.84 -12.01 4.81
N GLU A 72 1.52 -12.80 5.63
CA GLU A 72 0.96 -14.09 6.02
C GLU A 72 -0.47 -13.72 6.39
N ILE A 73 -1.41 -14.11 5.52
CA ILE A 73 -2.83 -13.99 5.75
C ILE A 73 -2.98 -14.64 7.11
N ARG A 74 -3.11 -13.83 8.17
CA ARG A 74 -3.27 -14.36 9.52
C ARG A 74 -4.52 -15.20 9.37
N LYS A 75 -4.33 -16.53 9.35
CA LYS A 75 -5.43 -17.47 9.21
C LYS A 75 -6.47 -17.00 10.22
N PRO A 76 -7.71 -16.74 9.81
CA PRO A 76 -8.70 -16.14 10.68
C PRO A 76 -8.67 -16.92 11.98
N LYS A 77 -8.29 -16.25 13.08
CA LYS A 77 -8.20 -16.92 14.39
C LYS A 77 -9.57 -17.55 14.60
N LYS A 78 -9.62 -18.89 14.73
CA LYS A 78 -10.87 -19.61 14.96
C LYS A 78 -11.58 -18.90 16.12
N LYS A 79 -12.74 -18.30 15.84
CA LYS A 79 -13.53 -17.63 16.88
C LYS A 79 -13.81 -18.68 17.96
N SER A 80 -13.64 -18.33 19.24
CA SER A 80 -13.98 -19.24 20.32
C SER A 80 -15.47 -19.62 20.21
N LYS A 81 -15.83 -20.83 20.64
CA LYS A 81 -17.25 -21.29 20.65
C LYS A 81 -18.16 -20.28 21.34
N SER A 82 -17.68 -19.66 22.43
CA SER A 82 -18.37 -18.57 23.15
C SER A 82 -18.61 -17.31 22.31
N LYS A 83 -17.67 -16.91 21.44
CA LYS A 83 -17.87 -15.74 20.56
C LYS A 83 -18.88 -16.03 19.45
N ILE A 84 -18.85 -17.25 18.89
CA ILE A 84 -19.82 -17.67 17.87
C ILE A 84 -21.23 -17.70 18.46
N GLN A 85 -21.40 -18.23 19.67
CA GLN A 85 -22.69 -18.25 20.36
C GLN A 85 -23.21 -16.84 20.62
N ARG A 86 -22.37 -15.94 21.17
CA ARG A 86 -22.76 -14.54 21.40
C ARG A 86 -23.15 -13.79 20.13
N ASP A 87 -22.43 -14.00 19.02
CA ASP A 87 -22.76 -13.38 17.73
C ASP A 87 -24.09 -13.93 17.19
N SER A 88 -24.35 -15.24 17.37
CA SER A 88 -25.61 -15.90 16.98
C SER A 88 -26.81 -15.39 17.78
N ASP A 89 -26.67 -15.28 19.11
CA ASP A 89 -27.72 -14.77 19.99
C ASP A 89 -28.06 -13.32 19.65
N ARG A 90 -27.04 -12.48 19.39
CA ARG A 90 -27.24 -11.08 18.93
C ARG A 90 -28.02 -11.00 17.62
N MET A 91 -27.70 -11.88 16.65
CA MET A 91 -28.41 -11.92 15.38
C MET A 91 -29.86 -12.35 15.56
N ARG A 92 -30.10 -13.35 16.42
CA ARG A 92 -31.46 -13.82 16.75
C ARG A 92 -32.29 -12.70 17.35
N THR A 93 -31.77 -12.01 18.37
CA THR A 93 -32.46 -10.87 19.00
C THR A 93 -32.72 -9.73 18.01
N PHE A 94 -31.80 -9.48 17.08
CA PHE A 94 -32.00 -8.48 16.03
C PHE A 94 -33.15 -8.86 15.10
N ILE A 95 -33.23 -10.12 14.66
CA ILE A 95 -34.32 -10.62 13.80
C ILE A 95 -35.66 -10.55 14.54
N GLU A 96 -35.72 -11.01 15.79
CA GLU A 96 -36.92 -10.93 16.63
C GLU A 96 -37.40 -9.49 16.79
N LYS A 97 -36.49 -8.56 17.11
CA LYS A 97 -36.82 -7.12 17.21
C LYS A 97 -37.27 -6.53 15.88
N LYS A 98 -36.65 -6.93 14.77
CA LYS A 98 -37.00 -6.46 13.43
C LYS A 98 -38.37 -6.97 12.98
N GLN A 99 -38.75 -8.19 13.39
CA GLN A 99 -40.08 -8.74 13.14
C GLN A 99 -41.16 -8.06 14.00
N MET A 100 -40.82 -7.66 15.22
CA MET A 100 -41.73 -6.95 16.14
C MET A 100 -41.86 -5.45 15.83
N SER A 101 -40.86 -4.85 15.19
CA SER A 101 -41.00 -3.53 14.58
C SER A 101 -41.79 -3.70 13.28
N GLN A 102 -43.10 -3.92 13.38
CA GLN A 102 -43.98 -3.62 12.26
C GLN A 102 -43.76 -2.15 11.95
N PHE A 103 -43.16 -1.87 10.80
CA PHE A 103 -43.05 -0.52 10.30
C PHE A 103 -44.49 0.01 10.21
N PRO A 104 -44.79 1.26 10.61
CA PRO A 104 -46.18 1.77 10.69
C PRO A 104 -46.93 1.80 9.35
N PHE A 105 -46.29 1.34 8.27
CA PHE A 105 -46.81 1.25 6.92
C PHE A 105 -47.06 -0.19 6.45
N GLN A 106 -46.89 -1.21 7.29
CA GLN A 106 -47.02 -2.63 6.87
C GLN A 106 -48.46 -3.11 6.66
N GLY A 107 -49.46 -2.25 6.92
CA GLY A 107 -50.87 -2.47 6.59
C GLY A 107 -51.44 -1.48 5.58
N LEU A 108 -50.62 -0.59 5.00
CA LEU A 108 -51.06 0.20 3.86
C LEU A 108 -51.09 -0.72 2.64
N GLU A 109 -52.29 -1.10 2.21
CA GLU A 109 -52.45 -1.74 0.91
C GLU A 109 -51.80 -0.86 -0.16
N ASP A 110 -51.15 -1.47 -1.14
CA ASP A 110 -50.40 -0.79 -2.22
C ASP A 110 -51.21 0.31 -2.93
N LYS A 111 -52.55 0.30 -2.79
CA LYS A 111 -53.48 1.29 -3.33
C LYS A 111 -53.38 2.66 -2.67
N GLU A 112 -53.08 2.75 -1.37
CA GLU A 112 -52.99 4.03 -0.66
C GLU A 112 -51.61 4.70 -0.82
N ILE A 113 -50.55 3.90 -0.89
CA ILE A 113 -49.19 4.41 -1.20
C ILE A 113 -49.09 4.88 -2.66
N SER A 114 -49.78 4.19 -3.58
CA SER A 114 -49.91 4.58 -4.99
C SER A 114 -50.55 5.96 -5.18
N SER A 115 -51.40 6.41 -4.24
CA SER A 115 -52.00 7.75 -4.30
C SER A 115 -51.02 8.89 -3.95
N PHE A 116 -49.95 8.60 -3.20
CA PHE A 116 -48.91 9.57 -2.83
C PHE A 116 -47.69 9.55 -3.75
N THR A 117 -47.38 8.40 -4.36
CA THR A 117 -46.44 8.38 -5.48
C THR A 117 -47.19 8.83 -6.72
N CYS A 118 -47.25 10.15 -6.92
CA CYS A 118 -47.59 10.75 -8.21
C CYS A 118 -46.96 9.88 -9.31
N SER A 119 -47.83 9.30 -10.12
CA SER A 119 -47.50 8.38 -11.19
C SER A 119 -46.59 9.08 -12.19
N VAL A 120 -45.30 9.12 -11.92
CA VAL A 120 -44.28 9.39 -12.93
C VAL A 120 -44.17 8.13 -13.78
N GLN A 121 -45.25 7.86 -14.54
CA GLN A 121 -45.23 7.03 -15.73
C GLN A 121 -44.63 7.81 -16.91
N ASP A 122 -43.63 8.63 -16.62
CA ASP A 122 -42.96 9.40 -17.64
C ASP A 122 -41.93 8.48 -18.28
N GLU A 123 -42.28 7.86 -19.41
CA GLU A 123 -41.40 6.93 -20.13
C GLU A 123 -40.05 7.57 -20.50
N SER A 124 -40.00 8.90 -20.54
CA SER A 124 -38.77 9.69 -20.61
C SER A 124 -37.80 9.36 -19.47
N VAL A 125 -38.27 9.28 -18.23
CA VAL A 125 -37.46 9.01 -17.04
C VAL A 125 -36.95 7.57 -17.06
N LYS A 126 -37.78 6.61 -17.45
CA LYS A 126 -37.37 5.20 -17.60
C LYS A 126 -36.32 5.03 -18.70
N GLN A 127 -36.49 5.69 -19.85
CA GLN A 127 -35.48 5.69 -20.91
C GLN A 127 -34.16 6.31 -20.43
N HIS A 128 -34.21 7.43 -19.69
CA HIS A 128 -33.00 8.02 -19.12
C HIS A 128 -32.32 7.10 -18.11
N LEU A 129 -33.08 6.44 -17.23
CA LEU A 129 -32.55 5.49 -16.26
C LEU A 129 -31.86 4.30 -16.95
N ASN A 130 -32.44 3.79 -18.05
CA ASN A 130 -31.85 2.71 -18.84
C ASN A 130 -30.55 3.15 -19.54
N LYS A 131 -30.53 4.35 -20.14
CA LYS A 131 -29.29 4.93 -20.70
C LYS A 131 -28.20 5.07 -19.63
N LEU A 132 -28.56 5.52 -18.43
CA LEU A 132 -27.62 5.66 -17.32
C LEU A 132 -27.08 4.30 -16.84
N LYS A 133 -27.95 3.28 -16.76
CA LYS A 133 -27.55 1.90 -16.44
C LYS A 133 -26.60 1.32 -17.48
N GLU A 134 -26.87 1.54 -18.77
CA GLU A 134 -26.02 1.09 -19.87
C GLU A 134 -24.65 1.78 -19.81
N SER A 135 -24.64 3.10 -19.61
CA SER A 135 -23.41 3.88 -19.44
C SER A 135 -22.59 3.39 -18.24
N ASN A 136 -23.22 3.13 -17.11
CA ASN A 136 -22.54 2.59 -15.93
C ASN A 136 -21.97 1.19 -16.17
N ARG A 137 -22.66 0.33 -16.91
CA ARG A 137 -22.13 -0.99 -17.30
C ARG A 137 -20.90 -0.86 -18.17
N ASN A 138 -20.91 0.05 -19.14
CA ASN A 138 -19.76 0.30 -20.01
C ASN A 138 -18.57 0.85 -19.23
N PHE A 139 -18.81 1.82 -18.34
CA PHE A 139 -17.76 2.36 -17.47
C PHE A 139 -17.13 1.30 -16.55
N ILE A 140 -17.94 0.39 -16.00
CA ILE A 140 -17.43 -0.73 -15.18
C ILE A 140 -16.56 -1.68 -16.01
N LYS A 141 -16.92 -1.93 -17.29
CA LYS A 141 -16.11 -2.74 -18.21
C LYS A 141 -14.77 -2.07 -18.50
N GLU A 142 -14.77 -0.77 -18.81
CA GLU A 142 -13.55 0.01 -19.04
C GLU A 142 -12.61 0.00 -17.82
N ILE A 143 -13.14 0.23 -16.61
CA ILE A 143 -12.36 0.13 -15.38
C ILE A 143 -11.75 -1.27 -15.22
N SER A 144 -12.48 -2.32 -15.59
CA SER A 144 -11.99 -3.70 -15.48
C SER A 144 -10.86 -3.97 -16.48
N ILE A 145 -10.96 -3.45 -17.71
CA ILE A 145 -9.90 -3.53 -18.72
C ILE A 145 -8.64 -2.79 -18.23
N LEU A 146 -8.78 -1.55 -17.76
CA LEU A 146 -7.67 -0.75 -17.24
C LEU A 146 -7.00 -1.41 -16.03
N LYS A 147 -7.76 -2.05 -15.14
CA LYS A 147 -7.20 -2.84 -14.04
C LYS A 147 -6.38 -4.04 -14.53
N CYS A 148 -6.84 -4.71 -15.59
CA CYS A 148 -6.10 -5.82 -16.20
C CYS A 148 -4.79 -5.32 -16.83
N GLU A 149 -4.83 -4.21 -17.57
CA GLU A 149 -3.64 -3.61 -18.18
C GLU A 149 -2.62 -3.15 -17.13
N ASN A 150 -3.07 -2.49 -16.05
CA ASN A 150 -2.19 -2.13 -14.94
C ASN A 150 -1.52 -3.34 -14.29
N SER A 151 -2.23 -4.47 -14.17
CA SER A 151 -1.63 -5.70 -13.64
C SER A 151 -0.52 -6.27 -14.53
N LYS A 152 -0.63 -6.12 -15.85
CA LYS A 152 0.43 -6.49 -16.81
C LYS A 152 1.62 -5.53 -16.72
N LEU A 153 1.35 -4.24 -16.49
CA LEU A 153 2.42 -3.26 -16.30
C LEU A 153 3.20 -3.54 -15.01
N ASP A 154 2.52 -3.91 -13.93
CA ASP A 154 3.17 -4.31 -12.66
C ASP A 154 4.10 -5.52 -12.83
N THR A 155 3.75 -6.48 -13.68
CA THR A 155 4.65 -7.60 -13.99
C THR A 155 5.88 -7.15 -14.78
N VAL A 156 5.70 -6.29 -15.79
CA VAL A 156 6.81 -5.73 -16.57
C VAL A 156 7.76 -4.91 -15.69
N VAL A 157 7.23 -4.14 -14.74
CA VAL A 157 8.05 -3.38 -13.79
C VAL A 157 8.87 -4.32 -12.91
N LYS A 158 8.28 -5.41 -12.41
CA LYS A 158 9.01 -6.42 -11.61
C LYS A 158 10.12 -7.09 -12.41
N ASP A 159 9.84 -7.48 -13.64
CA ASP A 159 10.83 -8.11 -14.52
C ASP A 159 12.00 -7.15 -14.81
N ASN A 160 11.72 -5.87 -15.04
CA ASN A 160 12.76 -4.86 -15.21
C ASN A 160 13.63 -4.67 -13.96
N VAL A 161 13.07 -4.75 -12.76
CA VAL A 161 13.85 -4.71 -11.51
C VAL A 161 14.76 -5.93 -11.41
N ILE A 162 14.27 -7.12 -11.76
CA ILE A 162 15.07 -8.35 -11.76
C ILE A 162 16.23 -8.24 -12.77
N LEU A 163 15.95 -7.75 -13.98
CA LEU A 163 16.97 -7.55 -15.01
C LEU A 163 18.05 -6.55 -14.58
N ARG A 164 17.68 -5.44 -13.93
CA ARG A 164 18.64 -4.48 -13.38
C ARG A 164 19.54 -5.12 -12.31
N ASN A 165 18.97 -5.85 -11.35
CA ASN A 165 19.75 -6.52 -10.32
C ASN A 165 20.73 -7.55 -10.91
N ASN A 166 20.31 -8.28 -11.94
CA ASN A 166 21.17 -9.23 -12.64
C ASN A 166 22.30 -8.51 -13.40
N LEU A 167 22.00 -7.37 -14.03
CA LEU A 167 23.01 -6.56 -14.72
C LEU A 167 24.05 -6.01 -13.73
N ASP A 168 23.62 -5.52 -12.57
CA ASP A 168 24.52 -5.04 -11.52
C ASP A 168 25.43 -6.17 -11.01
N LYS A 169 24.89 -7.39 -10.86
CA LYS A 169 25.68 -8.57 -10.48
C LYS A 169 26.75 -8.90 -11.54
N VAL A 170 26.39 -8.93 -12.82
CA VAL A 170 27.34 -9.19 -13.92
C VAL A 170 28.42 -8.10 -13.98
N ASN A 171 28.05 -6.84 -13.75
CA ASN A 171 29.03 -5.75 -13.70
C ASN A 171 30.00 -5.90 -12.54
N LEU A 172 29.53 -6.37 -11.37
CA LEU A 172 30.39 -6.65 -10.23
C LEU A 172 31.37 -7.79 -10.52
N GLU A 173 30.90 -8.90 -11.09
CA GLU A 173 31.74 -10.03 -11.51
C GLU A 173 32.80 -9.59 -12.54
N ARG A 174 32.41 -8.74 -13.50
CA ARG A 174 33.34 -8.17 -14.49
C ARG A 174 34.43 -7.30 -13.84
N LEU A 175 34.09 -6.51 -12.82
CA LEU A 175 35.06 -5.72 -12.07
C LEU A 175 36.03 -6.60 -11.28
N GLU A 176 35.54 -7.68 -10.67
CA GLU A 176 36.40 -8.66 -9.98
C GLU A 176 37.37 -9.35 -10.94
N HIS A 177 36.88 -9.83 -12.09
CA HIS A 177 37.74 -10.38 -13.14
C HIS A 177 38.79 -9.37 -13.63
N GLY A 178 38.41 -8.10 -13.81
CA GLY A 178 39.35 -7.04 -14.17
C GLY A 178 40.49 -6.87 -13.16
N ARG A 179 40.19 -6.96 -11.86
CA ARG A 179 41.22 -6.91 -10.79
C ARG A 179 42.13 -8.13 -10.81
N ILE A 180 41.58 -9.32 -11.10
CA ILE A 180 42.38 -10.56 -11.21
C ILE A 180 43.36 -10.44 -12.38
N ILE A 181 42.90 -9.98 -13.54
CA ILE A 181 43.76 -9.76 -14.71
C ILE A 181 44.90 -8.80 -14.39
N GLN A 182 44.62 -7.67 -13.74
CA GLN A 182 45.65 -6.71 -13.35
C GLN A 182 46.72 -7.31 -12.41
N LYS A 183 46.32 -8.22 -11.50
CA LYS A 183 47.29 -8.92 -10.63
C LYS A 183 48.19 -9.85 -11.43
N ILE A 184 47.62 -10.62 -12.35
CA ILE A 184 48.39 -11.53 -13.22
C ILE A 184 49.38 -10.73 -14.09
N GLU A 185 48.95 -9.61 -14.66
CA GLU A 185 49.81 -8.73 -15.45
C GLU A 185 50.98 -8.18 -14.62
N HIS A 186 50.73 -7.81 -13.37
CA HIS A 186 51.78 -7.36 -12.45
C HIS A 186 52.80 -8.47 -12.14
N GLU A 187 52.33 -9.66 -11.76
CA GLU A 187 53.18 -10.82 -11.48
C GLU A 187 54.03 -11.22 -12.70
N LEU A 188 53.44 -11.21 -13.90
CA LEU A 188 54.17 -11.46 -15.15
C LEU A 188 55.25 -10.41 -15.41
N ALA A 189 54.97 -9.14 -15.11
CA ALA A 189 55.96 -8.07 -15.24
C ALA A 189 57.14 -8.26 -14.29
N GLU A 190 56.89 -8.63 -13.03
CA GLU A 190 57.92 -8.93 -12.03
C GLU A 190 58.82 -10.10 -12.49
N HIS A 191 58.22 -11.23 -12.88
CA HIS A 191 58.98 -12.37 -13.39
C HIS A 191 59.79 -12.05 -14.65
N THR A 192 59.27 -11.18 -15.52
CA THR A 192 60.00 -10.73 -16.72
C THR A 192 61.26 -9.94 -16.33
N VAL A 193 61.20 -9.13 -15.28
CA VAL A 193 62.37 -8.39 -14.75
C VAL A 193 63.38 -9.35 -14.15
N GLU A 194 62.94 -10.33 -13.35
CA GLU A 194 63.81 -11.36 -12.76
C GLU A 194 64.58 -12.15 -13.82
N LEU A 195 63.89 -12.60 -14.87
CA LEU A 195 64.51 -13.31 -15.99
C LEU A 195 65.56 -12.45 -16.73
N LYS A 196 65.32 -11.14 -16.86
CA LYS A 196 66.30 -10.21 -17.45
C LYS A 196 67.54 -10.05 -16.57
N ILE A 197 67.38 -10.08 -15.25
CA ILE A 197 68.51 -10.02 -14.29
C ILE A 197 69.34 -11.30 -14.38
N LEU A 198 68.69 -12.47 -14.39
CA LEU A 198 69.38 -13.76 -14.49
C LEU A 198 70.19 -13.90 -15.78
N LYS A 199 69.69 -13.41 -16.91
CA LYS A 199 70.41 -13.43 -18.20
C LYS A 199 71.67 -12.56 -18.26
N ARG A 200 71.87 -11.65 -17.31
CA ARG A 200 73.04 -10.75 -17.26
C ARG A 200 74.16 -11.28 -16.34
N LYS A 201 73.88 -12.33 -15.57
CA LYS A 201 74.86 -13.05 -14.77
C LYS A 201 75.44 -14.19 -15.59
#